data_AF-A0A9E5I6E7-F1
#
_entry.id   AF-A0A9E5I6E7-F1
#
_cell.length_a   1.000
_cell.length_b   1.000
_cell.length_c   1.000
_cell.angle_alpha   90.00
_cell.angle_beta   90.00
_cell.angle_gamma   90.00
#
_symmetry.space_group_name_H-M   'P 1'
#
loop_
_entity.id
_entity.type
_entity.pdbx_description
1 polymer ?
#
loop_
_entity_poly.entity_id
_entity_poly.type
_entity_poly.pdbx_seq_one_letter_code
_entity_poly.pdbx_strand_id
1 'polypeptide(L)'
;MSPAEGIEGKPGEEHKDLPPASPGAKIFTALAGPLASLALGVVCAFGVWILGVPTKMTYRTTTIGWVEPGSPAAKAGILPGDKILAIDGQRPELWAGGPGAVVESILLGINRDILLELDRDGREIVTVRVVPEPDKELEGLRRLGFEAYPAQSALV
;
A
#
# COMPACT_ATOMS: atom_id res chain seq x y z
N MET A 1 53.19 -25.41 -2.81
CA MET A 1 52.67 -24.11 -3.28
C MET A 1 51.23 -24.02 -2.84
N SER A 2 50.90 -22.97 -2.10
CA SER A 2 49.54 -22.71 -1.64
C SER A 2 48.70 -22.18 -2.81
N PRO A 3 47.41 -22.55 -2.94
CA PRO A 3 46.52 -21.98 -3.95
C PRO A 3 46.48 -20.44 -3.96
N ALA A 4 46.73 -19.80 -2.80
CA ALA A 4 46.80 -18.34 -2.67
C ALA A 4 47.93 -17.72 -3.51
N GLU A 5 49.10 -18.37 -3.58
CA GLU A 5 50.27 -17.86 -4.32
C GLU A 5 50.05 -17.79 -5.84
N GLY A 6 49.05 -18.51 -6.36
CA GLY A 6 48.70 -18.48 -7.79
C GLY A 6 47.78 -17.32 -8.19
N ILE A 7 47.07 -16.71 -7.24
CA ILE A 7 46.13 -15.59 -7.48
C ILE A 7 46.73 -14.25 -7.08
N GLU A 8 47.54 -14.24 -6.00
CA GLU A 8 48.14 -13.02 -5.43
C GLU A 8 49.44 -12.57 -6.13
N GLY A 9 50.03 -13.43 -6.97
CA GLY A 9 51.34 -13.18 -7.58
C GLY A 9 52.49 -13.44 -6.60
N LYS A 10 53.67 -13.79 -7.12
CA LYS A 10 54.83 -14.09 -6.28
C LYS A 10 55.46 -12.79 -5.74
N PRO A 11 55.86 -12.72 -4.46
CA PRO A 11 56.63 -11.59 -3.96
C PRO A 11 57.96 -11.52 -4.73
N GLY A 12 58.16 -10.47 -5.53
CA GLY A 12 59.40 -10.24 -6.28
C GLY A 12 59.34 -10.45 -7.80
N GLU A 13 58.18 -10.73 -8.41
CA GLU A 13 58.04 -10.54 -9.86
C GLU A 13 57.99 -9.04 -10.20
N GLU A 14 58.71 -8.62 -11.24
CA GLU A 14 58.67 -7.27 -11.79
C GLU A 14 57.21 -6.86 -12.03
N HIS A 15 56.75 -5.89 -11.25
CA HIS A 15 55.46 -5.26 -11.47
C HIS A 15 55.57 -4.52 -12.79
N LYS A 16 55.08 -5.12 -13.88
CA LYS A 16 55.09 -4.49 -15.19
C LYS A 16 54.27 -3.21 -15.08
N ASP A 17 54.93 -2.06 -15.12
CA ASP A 17 54.30 -0.75 -15.02
C ASP A 17 53.18 -0.68 -16.04
N LEU A 18 51.94 -0.68 -15.54
CA LEU A 18 50.77 -0.58 -16.40
C LEU A 18 50.76 0.83 -17.00
N PRO A 19 50.46 0.96 -18.30
CA PRO A 19 50.38 2.28 -18.93
C PRO A 19 49.38 3.14 -18.14
N PRO A 20 49.74 4.41 -17.84
CA PRO A 20 48.90 5.26 -17.01
C PRO A 20 47.53 5.42 -17.68
N ALA A 21 46.48 5.01 -16.96
CA ALA A 21 45.12 5.18 -17.44
C ALA A 21 44.83 6.65 -17.72
N SER A 22 44.24 6.93 -18.89
CA SER A 22 43.88 8.28 -19.28
C SER A 22 42.87 8.88 -18.27
N PRO A 23 42.86 10.22 -18.07
CA PRO A 23 41.89 10.87 -17.18
C PRO A 23 40.44 10.52 -17.52
N GLY A 24 40.10 10.38 -18.80
CA GLY A 24 38.78 9.98 -19.25
C GLY A 24 38.38 8.56 -18.81
N ALA A 25 39.31 7.60 -18.84
CA ALA A 25 39.04 6.23 -18.40
C ALA A 25 38.72 6.18 -16.89
N LYS A 26 39.41 6.99 -16.09
CA LYS A 26 39.17 7.06 -14.63
C LYS A 26 37.78 7.65 -14.32
N ILE A 27 37.40 8.71 -15.03
CA ILE A 27 36.07 9.33 -14.88
C ILE A 27 34.96 8.34 -15.27
N PHE A 28 35.12 7.63 -16.39
CA PHE A 28 34.13 6.64 -16.82
C PHE A 28 33.96 5.51 -15.80
N THR A 29 35.05 4.96 -15.27
CA THR A 29 35.00 3.90 -14.24
C THR A 29 34.35 4.41 -12.94
N ALA A 30 34.62 5.64 -12.53
CA ALA A 30 33.99 6.23 -11.35
C ALA A 30 32.48 6.46 -11.53
N LEU A 31 32.03 6.78 -12.75
CA LEU A 31 30.62 7.01 -13.06
C LEU A 31 29.84 5.72 -13.36
N ALA A 32 30.52 4.63 -13.75
CA ALA A 32 29.88 3.37 -14.10
C ALA A 32 28.99 2.82 -12.98
N GLY A 33 29.43 2.90 -11.72
CA GLY A 33 28.66 2.45 -10.56
C GLY A 33 27.34 3.23 -10.37
N PRO A 34 27.38 4.56 -10.17
CA PRO A 34 26.18 5.38 -10.04
C PRO A 34 25.22 5.26 -11.23
N LEU A 35 25.74 5.23 -12.46
CA LEU A 35 24.94 5.08 -13.66
C LEU A 35 24.25 3.71 -13.74
N ALA A 36 24.94 2.63 -13.38
CA ALA A 36 24.35 1.29 -13.32
C ALA A 36 23.23 1.20 -12.28
N SER A 37 23.40 1.85 -11.11
CA SER A 37 22.36 1.91 -10.08
C SER A 37 21.13 2.69 -10.54
N LEU A 38 21.32 3.84 -11.20
CA LEU A 38 20.25 4.62 -11.81
C LEU A 38 19.51 3.81 -12.90
N ALA A 39 20.26 3.18 -13.80
CA ALA A 39 19.69 2.35 -14.86
C ALA A 39 18.88 1.18 -14.29
N LEU A 40 19.39 0.50 -13.25
CA LEU A 40 18.67 -0.56 -12.56
C LEU A 40 17.35 -0.05 -11.95
N GLY A 41 17.35 1.11 -11.30
CA GLY A 41 16.15 1.73 -10.75
C GLY A 41 15.09 2.01 -11.81
N VAL A 42 15.50 2.54 -12.97
CA VAL A 42 14.63 2.79 -14.12
C VAL A 42 14.05 1.48 -14.66
N VAL A 43 14.88 0.45 -14.85
CA VAL A 43 14.43 -0.87 -15.31
C VAL A 43 13.43 -1.50 -14.34
N CYS A 44 13.70 -1.44 -13.03
CA CYS A 44 12.77 -1.92 -12.01
C CYS A 44 11.44 -1.15 -12.04
N ALA A 45 11.48 0.17 -12.20
CA ALA A 45 10.26 0.99 -12.30
C ALA A 45 9.41 0.60 -13.51
N PHE A 46 10.01 0.45 -14.70
CA PHE A 46 9.31 -0.04 -15.89
C PHE A 46 8.84 -1.49 -15.73
N GLY A 47 9.62 -2.35 -15.06
CA GLY A 47 9.24 -3.71 -14.74
C GLY A 47 7.96 -3.76 -13.89
N VAL A 48 7.91 -2.97 -12.82
CA VAL A 48 6.70 -2.84 -11.98
C VAL A 48 5.53 -2.25 -12.78
N TRP A 49 5.77 -1.25 -13.62
CA TRP A 49 4.74 -0.63 -14.45
C TRP A 49 4.13 -1.63 -15.45
N ILE A 50 4.97 -2.38 -16.17
CA ILE A 50 4.54 -3.31 -17.24
C ILE A 50 3.88 -4.56 -16.65
N LEU A 51 4.52 -5.16 -15.64
CA LEU A 51 4.00 -6.37 -15.01
C LEU A 51 2.78 -6.07 -14.13
N GLY A 52 2.64 -4.80 -13.72
CA GLY A 52 1.67 -4.37 -12.73
C GLY A 52 2.01 -4.89 -11.34
N VAL A 53 1.55 -4.19 -10.31
CA VAL A 53 1.42 -4.77 -8.98
C VAL A 53 0.07 -5.46 -8.89
N PRO A 54 -0.03 -6.68 -8.34
CA PRO A 54 -1.31 -7.28 -8.01
C PRO A 54 -1.96 -6.42 -6.92
N THR A 55 -2.76 -5.43 -7.35
CA THR A 55 -3.68 -4.69 -6.48
C THR A 55 -4.74 -5.71 -6.07
N LYS A 56 -4.44 -6.45 -5.00
CA LYS A 56 -5.28 -7.54 -4.52
C LYS A 56 -6.72 -7.03 -4.44
N MET A 57 -7.64 -7.86 -4.92
CA MET A 57 -9.10 -7.70 -5.04
C MET A 57 -9.83 -7.00 -3.87
N THR A 58 -9.17 -6.77 -2.75
CA THR A 58 -9.64 -6.12 -1.53
C THR A 58 -10.27 -4.74 -1.76
N TYR A 59 -9.86 -3.99 -2.79
CA TYR A 59 -10.49 -2.69 -3.07
C TYR A 59 -11.84 -2.79 -3.77
N ARG A 60 -12.21 -3.91 -4.40
CA ARG A 60 -13.47 -4.02 -5.16
C ARG A 60 -14.66 -4.49 -4.35
N THR A 61 -14.47 -4.81 -3.08
CA THR A 61 -15.57 -5.20 -2.20
C THR A 61 -16.01 -4.01 -1.36
N THR A 62 -17.31 -3.92 -1.10
CA THR A 62 -17.91 -3.02 -0.12
C THR A 62 -18.43 -3.77 1.10
N THR A 63 -18.08 -5.05 1.21
CA THR A 63 -18.45 -5.91 2.33
C THR A 63 -17.54 -5.66 3.53
N ILE A 64 -18.17 -5.45 4.68
CA ILE A 64 -17.52 -5.23 5.96
C ILE A 64 -17.04 -6.58 6.49
N GLY A 65 -15.75 -6.70 6.75
CA GLY A 65 -15.14 -7.92 7.29
C GLY A 65 -15.05 -7.95 8.81
N TRP A 66 -14.94 -6.79 9.43
CA TRP A 66 -14.80 -6.66 10.88
C TRP A 66 -15.30 -5.30 11.36
N VAL A 67 -15.80 -5.27 12.59
CA VAL A 67 -16.29 -4.07 13.26
C VAL A 67 -15.65 -4.01 14.65
N GLU A 68 -14.99 -2.91 14.95
CA GLU A 68 -14.30 -2.70 16.22
C GLU A 68 -15.31 -2.55 17.36
N PRO A 69 -15.17 -3.28 18.48
CA PRO A 69 -16.03 -3.12 19.64
C PRO A 69 -15.98 -1.69 20.20
N GLY A 70 -17.15 -1.08 20.43
CA GLY A 70 -17.26 0.27 21.00
C GLY A 70 -17.05 1.41 20.00
N SER A 71 -16.74 1.10 18.74
CA SER A 71 -16.64 2.07 17.65
C SER A 71 -18.01 2.70 17.29
N PRO A 72 -18.03 3.82 16.55
CA PRO A 72 -19.26 4.39 16.00
C PRO A 72 -20.06 3.38 15.17
N ALA A 73 -19.39 2.54 14.37
CA ALA A 73 -20.03 1.50 13.58
C ALA A 73 -20.73 0.44 14.43
N ALA A 74 -20.07 -0.04 15.49
CA ALA A 74 -20.67 -0.98 16.42
C ALA A 74 -21.89 -0.38 17.14
N LYS A 75 -21.79 0.89 17.56
CA LYS A 75 -22.90 1.63 18.20
C LYS A 75 -24.08 1.84 17.26
N ALA A 76 -23.82 1.96 15.96
CA ALA A 76 -24.83 2.08 14.92
C ALA A 76 -25.45 0.73 14.51
N GLY A 77 -24.98 -0.40 15.08
CA GLY A 77 -25.53 -1.73 14.79
C GLY A 77 -25.05 -2.32 13.46
N ILE A 78 -23.91 -1.84 12.95
CA ILE A 78 -23.23 -2.42 11.78
C ILE A 78 -22.60 -3.74 12.18
N LEU A 79 -22.76 -4.76 11.35
CA LEU A 79 -22.26 -6.11 11.60
C LEU A 79 -21.26 -6.56 10.53
N PRO A 80 -20.30 -7.43 10.88
CA PRO A 80 -19.49 -8.13 9.89
C PRO A 80 -20.39 -8.90 8.92
N GLY A 81 -20.11 -8.82 7.62
CA GLY A 81 -20.92 -9.39 6.55
C GLY A 81 -21.86 -8.38 5.89
N ASP A 82 -22.16 -7.25 6.54
CA ASP A 82 -22.96 -6.18 5.93
C ASP A 82 -22.24 -5.64 4.67
N LYS A 83 -22.99 -5.46 3.59
CA LYS A 83 -22.46 -4.90 2.34
C LYS A 83 -22.93 -3.46 2.17
N ILE A 84 -22.00 -2.52 2.04
CA ILE A 84 -22.35 -1.12 1.82
C ILE A 84 -22.89 -0.96 0.40
N LEU A 85 -24.15 -0.55 0.29
CA LEU A 85 -24.84 -0.24 -0.96
C LEU A 85 -24.71 1.24 -1.32
N ALA A 86 -24.83 2.13 -0.32
CA ALA A 86 -24.71 3.56 -0.52
C ALA A 86 -24.19 4.29 0.72
N ILE A 87 -23.53 5.42 0.48
CA ILE A 87 -23.03 6.37 1.47
C ILE A 87 -23.50 7.76 1.05
N ASP A 88 -24.31 8.42 1.88
CA ASP A 88 -24.93 9.73 1.55
C ASP A 88 -25.61 9.73 0.16
N GLY A 89 -26.24 8.62 -0.22
CA GLY A 89 -26.90 8.43 -1.52
C GLY A 89 -25.96 8.17 -2.71
N GLN A 90 -24.65 8.12 -2.50
CA GLN A 90 -23.67 7.72 -3.51
C GLN A 90 -23.36 6.22 -3.40
N ARG A 91 -23.26 5.51 -4.52
CA ARG A 91 -22.94 4.07 -4.54
C ARG A 91 -21.44 3.86 -4.68
N PRO A 92 -20.72 3.46 -3.62
CA PRO A 92 -19.30 3.16 -3.74
C PRO A 92 -19.10 1.87 -4.54
N GLU A 93 -18.20 1.89 -5.53
CA GLU A 93 -17.74 0.68 -6.22
C GLU A 93 -16.46 0.10 -5.60
N LEU A 94 -15.75 0.94 -4.84
CA LEU A 94 -14.45 0.67 -4.28
C LEU A 94 -14.46 0.90 -2.78
N TRP A 95 -13.70 0.09 -2.04
CA TRP A 95 -13.43 0.31 -0.63
C TRP A 95 -12.60 1.57 -0.40
N ALA A 96 -11.52 1.73 -1.17
CA ALA A 96 -10.59 2.86 -1.09
C ALA A 96 -9.85 3.07 -2.41
N GLY A 97 -9.15 4.19 -2.53
CA GLY A 97 -8.25 4.52 -3.64
C GLY A 97 -8.88 5.38 -4.74
N GLY A 98 -10.00 6.07 -4.46
CA GLY A 98 -10.65 6.91 -5.47
C GLY A 98 -11.80 7.78 -4.97
N PRO A 99 -12.21 8.78 -5.77
CA PRO A 99 -13.38 9.61 -5.45
C PRO A 99 -14.64 8.76 -5.29
N GLY A 100 -15.38 8.95 -4.20
CA GLY A 100 -16.63 8.24 -3.92
C GLY A 100 -16.46 6.82 -3.39
N ALA A 101 -15.23 6.38 -3.10
CA ALA A 101 -15.00 5.12 -2.38
C ALA A 101 -15.38 5.24 -0.88
N VAL A 102 -15.50 4.10 -0.21
CA VAL A 102 -16.00 4.01 1.17
C VAL A 102 -15.16 4.85 2.13
N VAL A 103 -13.85 4.61 2.15
CA VAL A 103 -12.91 5.28 3.06
C VAL A 103 -12.91 6.79 2.83
N GLU A 104 -12.83 7.23 1.58
CA GLU A 104 -12.79 8.64 1.20
C GLU A 104 -14.07 9.38 1.60
N SER A 105 -15.23 8.72 1.46
CA SER A 105 -16.52 9.30 1.85
C SER A 105 -16.60 9.52 3.37
N ILE A 106 -15.99 8.64 4.16
CA ILE A 106 -15.93 8.74 5.62
C ILE A 106 -14.95 9.83 6.06
N LEU A 107 -13.76 9.86 5.46
CA LEU A 107 -12.72 10.85 5.76
C LEU A 107 -13.19 12.28 5.48
N LEU A 108 -13.93 12.49 4.40
CA LEU A 108 -14.45 13.80 3.99
C LEU A 108 -15.76 14.19 4.71
N GLY A 109 -16.39 13.27 5.44
CA GLY A 109 -17.64 13.48 6.19
C GLY A 109 -17.48 14.27 7.49
N ILE A 110 -16.76 15.40 7.47
CA ILE A 110 -16.41 16.16 8.68
C ILE A 110 -17.66 16.63 9.43
N ASN A 111 -17.84 16.15 10.67
CA ASN A 111 -18.85 16.57 11.65
C ASN A 111 -20.31 16.52 11.17
N ARG A 112 -20.64 15.63 10.24
CA ARG A 112 -22.04 15.35 9.88
C ARG A 112 -22.36 13.86 10.02
N ASP A 113 -23.63 13.57 10.24
CA ASP A 113 -24.14 12.21 10.16
C ASP A 113 -23.90 11.69 8.74
N ILE A 114 -23.26 10.54 8.62
CA ILE A 114 -23.14 9.79 7.37
C ILE A 114 -24.30 8.80 7.32
N LEU A 115 -25.06 8.84 6.24
CA LEU A 115 -26.12 7.87 5.98
C LEU A 115 -25.53 6.68 5.23
N LEU A 116 -25.57 5.50 5.85
CA LEU A 116 -25.15 4.24 5.23
C LEU A 116 -26.38 3.39 4.92
N GLU A 117 -26.49 2.94 3.67
CA GLU A 117 -27.40 1.88 3.27
C GLU A 117 -26.61 0.58 3.17
N LEU A 118 -27.02 -0.42 3.93
CA LEU A 118 -26.35 -1.70 4.07
C LEU A 118 -27.28 -2.81 3.60
N ASP A 119 -26.76 -3.75 2.84
CA ASP A 119 -27.41 -5.03 2.56
C ASP A 119 -26.94 -6.07 3.58
N ARG A 120 -27.87 -6.57 4.38
CA ARG A 120 -27.65 -7.62 5.36
C ARG A 120 -28.16 -8.94 4.81
N ASP A 121 -27.22 -9.88 4.63
CA ASP A 121 -27.47 -11.24 4.12
C ASP A 121 -28.21 -11.33 2.78
N GLY A 122 -28.21 -10.27 1.95
CA GLY A 122 -28.89 -10.24 0.65
C GLY A 122 -30.41 -10.14 0.75
N ARG A 123 -30.96 -9.81 1.92
CA ARG A 123 -32.41 -9.91 2.21
C ARG A 123 -33.00 -8.64 2.81
N GLU A 124 -32.19 -7.87 3.53
CA GLU A 124 -32.63 -6.70 4.27
C GLU A 124 -31.75 -5.49 3.94
N ILE A 125 -32.39 -4.37 3.60
CA ILE A 125 -31.71 -3.09 3.46
C ILE A 125 -31.82 -2.36 4.79
N VAL A 126 -30.70 -2.24 5.50
CA VAL A 126 -30.59 -1.53 6.77
C VAL A 126 -30.02 -0.15 6.50
N THR A 127 -30.72 0.89 6.95
CA THR A 127 -30.24 2.26 6.86
C THR A 127 -29.78 2.72 8.25
N VAL A 128 -28.51 3.09 8.38
CA VAL A 128 -27.93 3.57 9.64
C VAL A 128 -27.32 4.95 9.47
N ARG A 129 -27.44 5.78 10.51
CA ARG A 129 -26.72 7.06 10.59
C ARG A 129 -25.58 6.91 11.56
N VAL A 130 -24.38 7.28 11.12
CA VAL A 130 -23.18 7.16 11.94
C VAL A 130 -22.39 8.45 11.91
N VAL A 131 -21.94 8.88 13.09
CA VAL A 131 -21.07 10.06 13.24
C VAL A 131 -19.62 9.59 13.29
N PRO A 132 -18.74 10.04 12.38
CA PRO A 132 -17.33 9.70 12.43
C PRO A 132 -16.60 10.30 13.64
N GLU A 133 -15.84 9.47 14.34
CA GLU A 133 -14.97 9.92 15.42
C GLU A 133 -13.58 10.30 14.89
N PRO A 134 -12.85 11.21 15.56
CA PRO A 134 -11.44 11.46 15.27
C PRO A 134 -10.62 10.18 15.34
N ASP A 135 -9.79 9.96 14.33
CA ASP A 135 -8.83 8.85 14.37
C ASP A 135 -7.74 9.15 15.42
N LYS A 136 -7.42 8.15 16.26
CA LYS A 136 -6.44 8.29 17.35
C LYS A 136 -5.00 8.22 16.85
N GLU A 137 -4.78 7.57 15.71
CA GLU A 137 -3.47 7.31 15.13
C GLU A 137 -3.15 8.30 14.01
N LEU A 138 -4.18 8.75 13.28
CA LEU A 138 -4.04 9.64 12.13
C LEU A 138 -4.66 11.01 12.40
N GLU A 139 -3.82 11.98 12.79
CA GLU A 139 -4.28 13.34 13.08
C GLU A 139 -5.05 13.96 11.91
N GLY A 140 -6.22 14.53 12.21
CA GLY A 140 -7.09 15.18 11.22
C GLY A 140 -7.98 14.24 10.42
N LEU A 141 -7.78 12.92 10.52
CA LEU A 141 -8.63 11.93 9.87
C LEU A 141 -9.78 11.47 10.78
N ARG A 142 -10.77 10.82 10.16
CA ARG A 142 -11.99 10.33 10.81
C ARG A 142 -12.19 8.85 10.53
N ARG A 143 -12.75 8.12 11.51
CA ARG A 143 -13.02 6.69 11.39
C ARG A 143 -14.42 6.32 11.88
N LEU A 144 -14.94 5.23 11.34
CA LEU A 144 -16.14 4.55 11.84
C LEU A 144 -15.80 3.28 12.63
N GLY A 145 -14.58 2.76 12.49
CA GLY A 145 -14.12 1.55 13.19
C GLY A 145 -14.62 0.24 12.56
N PHE A 146 -14.59 0.13 11.23
CA PHE A 146 -14.81 -1.11 10.51
C PHE A 146 -13.76 -1.31 9.42
N GLU A 147 -13.55 -2.56 9.01
CA GLU A 147 -12.56 -2.96 7.99
C GLU A 147 -13.19 -3.72 6.83
N ALA A 148 -12.55 -3.67 5.66
CA ALA A 148 -12.98 -4.42 4.47
C ALA A 148 -12.82 -5.92 4.67
N TYR A 149 -13.69 -6.72 4.06
CA TYR A 149 -13.46 -8.16 3.97
C TYR A 149 -12.35 -8.51 2.96
N PRO A 150 -11.46 -9.47 3.25
CA PRO A 150 -11.27 -10.12 4.54
C PRO A 150 -10.48 -9.22 5.50
N ALA A 151 -11.00 -9.04 6.71
CA ALA A 151 -10.36 -8.24 7.74
C ALA A 151 -9.28 -9.07 8.44
N GLN A 152 -8.07 -8.51 8.60
CA GLN A 152 -6.98 -9.17 9.33
C GLN A 152 -7.28 -9.21 10.83
N SER A 153 -7.96 -8.18 11.34
CA SER A 153 -8.42 -8.07 12.72
C SER A 153 -9.48 -9.10 13.12
N ALA A 154 -10.06 -9.83 12.17
CA ALA A 154 -10.97 -10.95 12.42
C ALA A 154 -10.25 -12.32 12.61
N LEU A 155 -8.94 -12.38 12.38
CA LEU A 155 -8.14 -13.62 12.45
C LEU A 155 -7.29 -13.74 13.73
N VAL A 156 -7.39 -12.76 14.64
CA VAL A 156 -6.66 -12.68 15.91
C VAL A 156 -7.65 -12.83 17.06
#